data_AF-W9T019-F1
#
_entry.id   AF-W9T019-F1
#
_cell.length_a   1.000
_cell.length_b   1.000
_cell.length_c   1.000
_cell.angle_alpha   90.00
_cell.angle_beta   90.00
_cell.angle_gamma   90.00
#
_symmetry.space_group_name_H-M   'P 1'
#
loop_
_entity.id
_entity.type
_entity.pdbx_description
1 polymer ?
#
loop_
_entity_poly.entity_id
_entity_poly.type
_entity_poly.pdbx_seq_one_letter_code
_entity_poly.pdbx_strand_id
1 'polypeptide(L)'
;MGGLLVASDGVFDTREPISVSGPSSNLELNGRLDLLQDRIDAKLLVTLPISNNLPLAALIVGAPAIGGALFVVDKLLGDRVARFASVQYDVEGPWQSPKITYDKPFEKPN
;
A
#
# COMPACT_ATOMS: atom_id res chain seq x y z
N MET A 1 8.15 -13.74 0.30
CA MET A 1 6.84 -14.16 -0.24
C MET A 1 6.21 -15.09 0.76
N GLY A 2 4.96 -14.85 1.11
CA GLY A 2 4.18 -15.67 2.04
C GLY A 2 2.68 -15.47 1.82
N GLY A 3 1.86 -16.36 2.38
CA GLY A 3 0.41 -16.35 2.23
C GLY A 3 -0.14 -17.77 2.09
N LEU A 4 -1.46 -17.89 2.19
CA LEU A 4 -2.17 -19.16 2.10
C LEU A 4 -3.31 -19.03 1.10
N LEU A 5 -3.14 -19.69 -0.06
CA LEU A 5 -4.14 -19.78 -1.10
C LEU A 5 -4.76 -21.18 -1.09
N VAL A 6 -6.08 -21.25 -0.98
CA VAL A 6 -6.82 -22.50 -1.05
C VAL A 6 -7.55 -22.55 -2.37
N ALA A 7 -7.33 -23.63 -3.11
CA ALA A 7 -7.99 -23.88 -4.39
C ALA A 7 -9.06 -24.98 -4.21
N SER A 8 -10.24 -24.76 -4.75
CA SER A 8 -11.34 -25.73 -4.76
C SER A 8 -12.20 -25.48 -6.00
N ASP A 9 -12.33 -26.49 -6.86
CA ASP A 9 -13.19 -26.45 -8.05
C ASP A 9 -12.99 -25.21 -8.94
N GLY A 10 -11.74 -24.81 -9.17
CA GLY A 10 -11.42 -23.64 -10.01
C GLY A 10 -11.61 -22.28 -9.32
N VAL A 11 -12.04 -22.27 -8.06
CA VAL A 11 -12.07 -21.09 -7.19
C VAL A 11 -10.84 -21.09 -6.30
N PHE A 12 -10.18 -19.95 -6.22
CA PHE A 12 -9.01 -19.69 -5.40
C PHE A 12 -9.35 -18.60 -4.40
N ASP A 13 -9.23 -18.91 -3.12
CA ASP A 13 -9.49 -18.00 -2.01
C ASP A 13 -8.22 -17.80 -1.18
N THR A 14 -7.85 -16.54 -0.91
CA THR A 14 -6.78 -16.23 0.04
C THR A 14 -7.30 -16.39 1.48
N ARG A 15 -6.77 -17.37 2.20
CA ARG A 15 -6.98 -17.52 3.66
C ARG A 15 -6.04 -16.63 4.45
N GLU A 16 -4.87 -16.38 3.88
CA GLU A 16 -3.92 -15.36 4.33
C GLU A 16 -3.50 -14.58 3.07
N PRO A 17 -3.36 -13.24 3.14
CA PRO A 17 -2.98 -12.42 2.00
C PRO A 17 -1.68 -12.92 1.34
N ILE A 18 -1.65 -12.94 0.01
CA ILE A 18 -0.45 -13.26 -0.75
C ILE A 18 0.43 -12.01 -0.77
N SER A 19 1.62 -12.13 -0.18
CA SER A 19 2.59 -11.05 -0.06
C SER A 19 3.78 -11.23 -0.99
N VAL A 20 4.16 -10.16 -1.68
CA VAL A 20 5.35 -10.09 -2.54
C VAL A 20 6.17 -8.88 -2.12
N SER A 21 7.43 -9.12 -1.76
CA SER A 21 8.36 -8.05 -1.38
C SER A 21 9.32 -7.77 -2.51
N GLY A 22 9.50 -6.50 -2.85
CA GLY A 22 10.43 -6.01 -3.85
C GLY A 22 11.27 -4.85 -3.33
N PRO A 23 12.32 -4.44 -4.07
CA PRO A 23 13.21 -3.36 -3.65
C PRO A 23 12.53 -1.98 -3.63
N SER A 24 11.49 -1.77 -4.43
CA SER A 24 10.77 -0.51 -4.59
C SER A 24 9.37 -0.50 -3.99
N SER A 25 8.81 -1.67 -3.69
CA SER A 25 7.46 -1.80 -3.15
C SER A 25 7.22 -3.18 -2.56
N ASN A 26 6.31 -3.24 -1.59
CA ASN A 26 5.68 -4.47 -1.13
C ASN A 26 4.24 -4.50 -1.65
N LEU A 27 3.79 -5.68 -2.05
CA LEU A 27 2.44 -5.93 -2.55
C LEU A 27 1.77 -6.97 -1.64
N GLU A 28 0.52 -6.74 -1.27
CA GLU A 28 -0.33 -7.75 -0.63
C GLU A 28 -1.64 -7.87 -1.41
N LEU A 29 -2.00 -9.09 -1.82
CA LEU A 29 -3.24 -9.39 -2.52
C LEU A 29 -4.13 -10.26 -1.63
N ASN A 30 -5.38 -9.83 -1.44
CA ASN A 30 -6.38 -10.57 -0.66
C ASN A 30 -7.72 -10.58 -1.41
N GLY A 31 -8.27 -11.75 -1.69
CA GLY A 31 -9.55 -11.90 -2.35
C GLY A 31 -9.79 -13.27 -2.93
N ARG A 32 -10.68 -13.30 -3.93
CA ARG A 32 -11.14 -14.48 -4.62
C ARG A 32 -10.88 -14.38 -6.12
N LEU A 33 -10.44 -15.48 -6.70
CA LEU A 33 -10.38 -15.69 -8.14
C LEU A 33 -11.24 -16.91 -8.49
N ASP A 34 -12.29 -16.71 -9.28
CA ASP A 34 -13.13 -17.76 -9.83
C ASP A 34 -12.81 -17.92 -11.32
N LEU A 35 -12.08 -18.97 -11.67
CA LEU A 35 -11.72 -19.26 -13.06
C LEU A 35 -12.88 -19.76 -13.90
N LEU A 36 -13.91 -20.36 -13.28
CA LEU A 36 -15.09 -20.86 -13.97
C LEU A 36 -15.98 -19.71 -14.42
N GLN A 37 -16.06 -18.66 -13.60
CA GLN A 37 -16.84 -17.46 -13.88
C GLN A 37 -16.02 -16.35 -14.58
N ASP A 38 -14.75 -16.60 -14.89
CA ASP A 38 -13.80 -15.60 -15.38
C ASP A 38 -13.88 -14.32 -14.54
N ARG A 39 -13.72 -14.43 -13.22
CA ARG A 39 -13.91 -13.28 -12.33
C ARG A 39 -12.90 -13.23 -11.20
N ILE A 40 -12.34 -12.05 -10.99
CA ILE A 40 -11.59 -11.70 -9.80
C ILE A 40 -12.35 -10.64 -8.98
N ASP A 41 -12.22 -10.75 -7.67
CA ASP A 41 -12.65 -9.76 -6.69
C ASP A 41 -11.60 -9.77 -5.57
N ALA A 42 -10.70 -8.80 -5.59
CA ALA A 42 -9.58 -8.73 -4.67
C ALA A 42 -9.18 -7.30 -4.32
N LYS A 43 -8.62 -7.14 -3.13
CA LYS A 43 -7.93 -5.93 -2.68
C LYS A 43 -6.43 -6.12 -2.88
N LEU A 44 -5.80 -5.15 -3.54
CA LEU A 44 -4.36 -5.06 -3.71
C LEU A 44 -3.82 -3.88 -2.90
N LEU A 45 -3.06 -4.18 -1.84
CA LEU A 45 -2.33 -3.19 -1.07
C LEU A 45 -0.93 -3.03 -1.64
N VAL A 46 -0.58 -1.79 -1.99
CA VAL A 46 0.76 -1.40 -2.47
C VAL A 46 1.39 -0.53 -1.40
N THR A 47 2.47 -1.02 -0.80
CA THR A 47 3.24 -0.30 0.20
C THR A 47 4.58 0.13 -0.37
N LEU A 48 4.80 1.44 -0.43
CA LEU A 48 6.06 2.02 -0.86
C LEU A 48 6.95 2.26 0.37
N PRO A 49 8.24 1.89 0.31
CA PRO A 49 9.20 2.35 1.30
C PRO A 49 9.34 3.86 1.10
N ILE A 50 8.82 4.65 2.04
CA ILE A 50 9.14 6.07 2.05
C ILE A 50 10.55 6.14 2.62
N SER A 51 11.56 6.07 1.75
CA SER A 51 12.92 6.45 2.13
C SER A 51 12.79 7.82 2.76
N ASN A 52 13.19 7.95 4.02
CA ASN A 52 13.00 9.13 4.85
C ASN A 52 13.64 10.35 4.17
N ASN A 53 12.89 10.97 3.29
CA ASN A 53 13.33 12.11 2.56
C ASN A 53 12.49 13.25 3.14
N LEU A 54 13.21 14.13 3.80
CA LEU A 54 12.87 15.49 4.18
C LEU A 54 12.06 16.35 3.15
N PRO A 55 11.95 16.07 1.82
CA PRO A 55 11.26 16.94 0.88
C PRO A 55 9.78 17.24 1.17
N LEU A 56 9.02 16.36 1.82
CA LEU A 56 7.64 16.69 2.20
C LEU A 56 7.57 17.74 3.33
N ALA A 57 8.57 17.79 4.21
CA ALA A 57 8.66 18.85 5.23
C ALA A 57 8.96 20.22 4.59
N ALA A 58 9.75 20.24 3.51
CA ALA A 58 10.06 21.46 2.76
C ALA A 58 8.85 22.06 2.04
N LEU A 59 7.85 21.25 1.65
CA LEU A 59 6.61 21.75 1.03
C LEU A 59 5.74 22.56 2.02
N ILE A 60 5.88 22.34 3.33
CA ILE A 60 5.24 23.17 4.37
C ILE A 60 6.02 24.48 4.59
N VAL A 61 7.29 24.55 4.19
CA VAL A 61 8.13 25.77 4.21
C VAL A 61 7.83 26.71 3.02
N GLY A 62 6.79 26.41 2.24
CA GLY A 62 6.32 27.19 1.09
C GLY A 62 5.66 28.54 1.39
N ALA A 63 5.91 29.17 2.54
CA ALA A 63 5.46 30.54 2.78
C ALA A 63 6.54 31.34 3.56
N PRO A 64 7.31 32.22 2.88
CA PRO A 64 8.32 33.08 3.51
C PRO A 64 7.68 34.33 4.13
N ALA A 65 6.68 34.15 5.00
CA ALA A 65 6.10 35.27 5.71
C ALA A 65 5.68 34.88 7.13
N ILE A 66 6.43 35.45 8.08
CA ILE A 66 6.14 35.56 9.52
C ILE A 66 6.62 34.36 10.37
N GLY A 67 7.73 34.61 11.08
CA GLY A 67 7.99 33.96 12.36
C GLY A 67 9.09 32.90 12.34
N GLY A 68 10.34 33.33 12.22
CA GLY A 68 11.48 32.47 12.52
C GLY A 68 11.41 31.93 13.95
N ALA A 69 11.39 30.61 14.09
CA ALA A 69 11.75 29.90 15.32
C ALA A 69 12.08 28.42 15.02
N LEU A 70 13.37 28.10 14.89
CA LEU A 70 14.10 27.25 15.86
C LEU A 70 13.39 26.03 16.51
N PHE A 71 12.56 25.23 15.83
CA PHE A 71 11.86 24.15 16.57
C PHE A 71 11.88 22.70 16.07
N VAL A 72 12.52 22.34 14.95
CA VAL A 72 12.44 20.93 14.51
C VAL A 72 13.71 20.38 13.88
N VAL A 73 14.86 20.56 14.51
CA VAL A 73 16.07 19.78 14.14
C VAL A 73 16.24 18.56 15.05
N ASP A 74 16.10 18.73 16.37
CA ASP A 74 16.42 17.66 17.33
C ASP A 74 15.42 16.49 17.35
N LYS A 75 14.19 16.69 16.87
CA LYS A 75 13.20 15.60 16.77
C LYS A 75 13.25 14.82 15.45
N LEU A 76 14.13 15.21 14.53
CA LEU A 76 14.36 14.49 13.26
C LEU A 76 15.48 13.45 13.36
N LEU A 77 16.25 13.47 14.46
CA LEU A 77 17.40 12.59 14.69
C LEU A 77 17.04 11.35 15.53
N GLY A 78 15.92 11.38 16.25
CA GLY A 78 15.43 10.27 17.06
C GLY A 78 14.31 9.52 16.34
N ASP A 79 14.53 8.23 16.13
CA ASP A 79 13.61 7.25 15.54
C ASP A 79 13.49 7.30 14.01
N ARG A 80 14.41 6.57 13.36
CA ARG A 80 14.27 6.10 11.97
C ARG A 80 13.11 5.11 11.86
N VAL A 81 11.88 5.54 12.14
CA VAL A 81 10.69 4.79 11.76
C VAL A 81 10.55 4.98 10.26
N ALA A 82 10.83 3.94 9.49
CA ALA A 82 10.41 3.88 8.10
C ALA A 82 8.89 4.06 8.09
N ARG A 83 8.43 5.26 7.72
CA ARG A 83 7.02 5.47 7.41
C ARG A 83 6.77 4.77 6.08
N PHE A 84 5.65 4.07 5.97
CA PHE A 84 5.25 3.35 4.77
C PHE A 84 4.03 4.04 4.18
N ALA A 85 4.12 4.49 2.93
CA ALA A 85 2.95 5.02 2.22
C ALA A 85 2.25 3.81 1.62
N SER A 86 1.01 3.56 2.04
CA SER A 86 0.24 2.43 1.54
C SER A 86 -0.97 2.93 0.75
N VAL A 87 -1.22 2.28 -0.38
CA VAL A 87 -2.36 2.56 -1.25
C VAL A 87 -3.11 1.26 -1.49
N GLN A 88 -4.42 1.27 -1.32
CA GLN A 88 -5.27 0.12 -1.61
C GLN A 88 -5.96 0.32 -2.96
N TYR A 89 -6.00 -0.75 -3.75
CA TYR A 89 -6.74 -0.83 -5.00
C TYR A 89 -7.74 -1.97 -4.96
N ASP A 90 -8.89 -1.74 -5.57
CA ASP A 90 -9.84 -2.78 -5.97
C ASP A 90 -9.40 -3.38 -7.29
N VAL A 91 -9.43 -4.71 -7.37
CA VAL A 91 -9.14 -5.51 -8.57
C VAL A 91 -10.37 -6.38 -8.83
N GLU A 92 -11.22 -5.95 -9.76
CA GLU A 92 -12.52 -6.57 -10.00
C GLU A 92 -12.79 -6.79 -11.50
N GLY A 93 -13.55 -7.84 -11.83
CA GLY A 93 -14.04 -8.11 -13.19
C GLY A 93 -13.37 -9.32 -13.84
N PRO A 94 -13.31 -9.39 -15.18
CA PRO A 94 -12.68 -10.49 -15.91
C PRO A 94 -11.25 -10.74 -15.45
N TRP A 95 -10.84 -11.98 -15.15
CA TRP A 95 -9.53 -12.18 -14.51
C TRP A 95 -8.37 -11.87 -15.46
N GLN A 96 -8.58 -12.04 -16.77
CA GLN A 96 -7.60 -11.70 -17.80
C GLN A 96 -7.51 -10.19 -18.10
N SER A 97 -8.52 -9.42 -17.70
CA SER A 97 -8.60 -7.98 -17.95
C SER A 97 -9.37 -7.25 -16.83
N PRO A 98 -8.92 -7.36 -15.56
CA PRO A 98 -9.65 -6.79 -14.45
C PRO A 98 -9.55 -5.28 -14.47
N LYS A 99 -10.59 -4.63 -13.98
CA LYS A 99 -10.57 -3.19 -13.71
C LYS A 99 -9.87 -2.98 -12.37
N ILE A 100 -8.85 -2.12 -12.38
CA ILE A 100 -8.12 -1.72 -11.18
C ILE A 100 -8.53 -0.31 -10.81
N THR A 101 -9.12 -0.10 -9.64
CA THR A 101 -9.55 1.21 -9.16
C THR A 101 -8.96 1.55 -7.81
N TYR A 102 -8.58 2.81 -7.63
CA TYR A 102 -8.12 3.31 -6.34
C TYR A 102 -9.27 3.34 -5.33
N ASP A 103 -9.11 2.62 -4.23
CA ASP A 103 -9.95 2.73 -3.05
C ASP A 103 -9.42 3.91 -2.21
N LYS A 104 -10.31 4.71 -1.61
CA LYS A 104 -9.98 5.97 -0.92
C LYS A 104 -8.81 5.82 0.08
N PRO A 105 -8.09 6.90 0.46
CA PRO A 105 -6.89 6.76 1.29
C PRO A 105 -7.18 5.99 2.59
N PHE A 106 -6.56 4.80 2.68
CA PHE A 106 -6.65 3.87 3.81
C PHE A 106 -5.53 4.18 4.80
N GLU A 107 -5.89 4.43 6.06
CA GLU A 107 -4.93 4.42 7.18
C GLU A 107 -4.92 3.00 7.78
N LYS A 108 -3.77 2.32 7.71
CA LYS A 108 -3.62 1.00 8.37
C LYS A 108 -3.71 1.20 9.89
N PRO A 109 -4.59 0.50 10.62
CA PRO A 109 -4.60 0.57 12.08
C PRO A 109 -3.27 0.02 12.62
N ASN A 110 -2.71 0.71 13.62
CA ASN A 110 -1.48 0.34 14.32
C ASN A 110 -1.61 -0.95 15.12
#